data_AF-Q8RET5-F1
#
_entry.id   AF-Q8RET5-F1
#
_cell.length_a   1.000
_cell.length_b   1.000
_cell.length_c   1.000
_cell.angle_alpha   90.00
_cell.angle_beta   90.00
_cell.angle_gamma   90.00
#
_symmetry.space_group_name_H-M   'P 1'
#
loop_
_entity.id
_entity.type
_entity.pdbx_description
1 polymer ?
#
loop_
_entity_poly.entity_id
_entity_poly.type
_entity_poly.pdbx_seq_one_letter_code
_entity_poly.pdbx_strand_id
1 'polypeptide(L)'
;MINQQNAQRFLDSQLQGQLEVDRQRREREAAAAQQYQEPRDDRIYHRYAVFVWNEDTGHFYGFPELLMTPSNSSKKAAIKLAKKEFRRIGNADGLDIKATNHLIWDGGLRYIVVMGTNKKTGKWEAFTKFEVDDENIKILINKCSETCDNCDFSWSN
;
A
#
# COMPACT_ATOMS: atom_id res chain seq x y z
N MET A 1 52.36 -48.24 21.50
CA MET A 1 51.03 -47.65 21.76
C MET A 1 51.00 -46.12 21.49
N ILE A 2 51.72 -45.64 20.45
CA ILE A 2 51.94 -44.19 20.19
C ILE A 2 51.10 -43.67 19.00
N ASN A 3 50.53 -44.57 18.19
CA ASN A 3 49.88 -44.21 16.93
C ASN A 3 48.41 -43.76 17.08
N GLN A 4 47.70 -44.18 18.14
CA GLN A 4 46.30 -43.80 18.36
C GLN A 4 46.16 -42.39 18.96
N GLN A 5 47.05 -41.98 19.86
CA GLN A 5 47.00 -40.63 20.48
C GLN A 5 47.30 -39.51 19.47
N ASN A 6 48.19 -39.76 18.50
CA ASN A 6 48.48 -38.78 17.44
C ASN A 6 47.35 -38.68 16.40
N ALA A 7 46.68 -39.81 16.09
CA ALA A 7 45.51 -39.81 15.22
C ALA A 7 44.34 -39.04 15.85
N GLN A 8 44.12 -39.19 17.16
CA GLN A 8 43.07 -38.48 17.89
C GLN A 8 43.31 -36.95 17.89
N ARG A 9 44.55 -36.52 18.18
CA ARG A 9 44.93 -35.09 18.16
C ARG A 9 44.84 -34.46 16.76
N PHE A 10 45.09 -35.25 15.71
CA PHE A 10 44.94 -34.79 14.33
C PHE A 10 43.47 -34.64 13.92
N LEU A 11 42.61 -35.57 14.35
CA LEU A 11 41.16 -35.46 14.13
C LEU A 11 40.56 -34.27 14.89
N ASP A 12 40.99 -34.07 16.15
CA ASP A 12 40.53 -32.94 16.98
C ASP A 12 40.97 -31.59 16.39
N SER A 13 42.18 -31.48 15.82
CA SER A 13 42.65 -30.25 15.20
C SER A 13 41.93 -29.93 13.89
N GLN A 14 41.57 -30.95 13.09
CA GLN A 14 40.73 -30.74 11.90
C GLN A 14 39.30 -30.32 12.27
N LEU A 15 38.72 -30.91 13.31
CA LEU A 15 37.38 -30.56 13.78
C LEU A 15 37.32 -29.12 14.29
N GLN A 16 38.35 -28.68 15.05
CA GLN A 16 38.47 -27.30 15.52
C GLN A 16 38.60 -26.31 14.36
N GLY A 17 39.40 -26.63 13.35
CA GLY A 17 39.54 -25.78 12.16
C GLY A 17 38.22 -25.60 11.39
N GLN A 18 37.43 -26.66 11.26
CA GLN A 18 36.10 -26.59 10.62
C GLN A 18 35.12 -25.73 11.42
N LEU A 19 35.08 -25.91 12.75
CA LEU A 19 34.21 -25.13 13.63
C LEU A 19 34.52 -23.63 13.58
N GLU A 20 35.80 -23.27 13.45
CA GLU A 20 36.24 -21.88 13.41
C GLU A 20 35.89 -21.19 12.09
N VAL A 21 35.98 -21.91 10.97
CA VAL A 21 35.50 -21.45 9.66
C VAL A 21 33.98 -21.24 9.67
N ASP A 22 33.24 -22.18 10.24
CA ASP A 22 31.77 -22.07 10.39
C ASP A 22 31.37 -20.92 11.31
N ARG A 23 32.15 -20.63 12.36
CA ARG A 23 31.93 -19.46 13.23
C ARG A 23 32.12 -18.17 12.45
N GLN A 24 33.23 -18.03 11.73
CA GLN A 24 33.49 -16.83 10.92
C GLN A 24 32.45 -16.64 9.81
N ARG A 25 31.99 -17.74 9.20
CA ARG A 25 30.94 -17.69 8.19
C ARG A 25 29.63 -17.17 8.78
N ARG A 26 29.20 -17.70 9.93
CA ARG A 26 27.99 -17.24 10.63
C ARG A 26 28.10 -15.79 11.09
N GLU A 27 29.26 -15.35 11.58
CA GLU A 27 29.49 -13.95 11.97
C GLU A 27 29.36 -13.00 10.78
N ARG A 28 29.90 -13.37 9.60
CA ARG A 28 29.74 -12.57 8.38
C ARG A 28 28.30 -12.55 7.87
N GLU A 29 27.61 -13.68 7.91
CA GLU A 29 26.19 -13.78 7.51
C GLU A 29 25.30 -12.96 8.47
N ALA A 30 25.57 -12.97 9.78
CA ALA A 30 24.87 -12.15 10.77
C ALA A 30 25.18 -10.65 10.61
N ALA A 31 26.43 -10.28 10.34
CA ALA A 31 26.82 -8.89 10.08
C ALA A 31 26.19 -8.36 8.78
N ALA A 32 26.14 -9.17 7.72
CA ALA A 32 25.46 -8.84 6.47
C ALA A 32 23.93 -8.72 6.67
N ALA A 33 23.33 -9.56 7.50
CA ALA A 33 21.91 -9.47 7.86
C ALA A 33 21.59 -8.23 8.69
N GLN A 34 22.51 -7.74 9.53
CA GLN A 34 22.34 -6.48 10.27
C GLN A 34 22.52 -5.24 9.38
N GLN A 35 23.32 -5.33 8.31
CA GLN A 35 23.51 -4.22 7.37
C GLN A 35 22.29 -3.95 6.47
N TYR A 36 21.38 -4.91 6.35
CA TYR A 36 20.12 -4.83 5.58
C TYR A 36 18.87 -4.83 6.46
N GLN A 37 18.95 -4.29 7.68
CA GLN A 37 17.75 -3.85 8.38
C GLN A 37 17.49 -2.40 7.97
N GLU A 38 16.56 -2.21 7.03
CA GLU A 38 15.94 -0.90 6.84
C GLU A 38 15.52 -0.38 8.23
N PRO A 39 15.77 0.90 8.56
CA PRO A 39 15.37 1.44 9.85
C PRO A 39 13.88 1.18 10.01
N ARG A 40 13.52 0.37 11.02
CA ARG A 40 12.13 0.12 11.38
C ARG A 40 11.55 1.47 11.76
N ASP A 41 10.75 2.04 10.87
CA ASP A 41 10.09 3.32 11.13
C ASP A 41 8.94 3.05 12.10
N ASP A 42 9.27 3.06 13.40
CA ASP A 42 8.35 2.79 14.51
C ASP A 42 7.27 3.89 14.68
N ARG A 43 7.14 4.81 13.71
CA ARG A 43 6.07 5.80 13.68
C ARG A 43 4.76 5.11 13.35
N ILE A 44 3.85 5.07 14.31
CA ILE A 44 2.45 4.70 14.09
C ILE A 44 1.84 5.75 13.15
N TYR A 45 1.84 5.50 11.85
CA TYR A 45 1.21 6.41 10.87
C TYR A 45 -0.31 6.30 10.92
N HIS A 46 -1.01 7.42 10.72
CA HIS A 46 -2.41 7.37 10.35
C HIS A 46 -2.50 6.94 8.88
N ARG A 47 -3.27 5.90 8.61
CA ARG A 47 -3.50 5.38 7.26
C ARG A 47 -4.80 5.94 6.73
N TYR A 48 -4.77 6.57 5.57
CA TYR A 48 -5.97 7.02 4.88
C TYR A 48 -6.01 6.48 3.47
N ALA A 49 -7.19 6.09 3.02
CA ALA A 49 -7.47 5.90 1.61
C ALA A 49 -8.27 7.11 1.12
N VAL A 50 -7.90 7.62 -0.06
CA VAL A 50 -8.50 8.83 -0.62
C VAL A 50 -8.84 8.60 -2.08
N PHE A 51 -10.07 8.89 -2.45
CA PHE A 51 -10.52 8.84 -3.83
C PHE A 51 -10.86 10.26 -4.28
N VAL A 52 -10.40 10.67 -5.46
CA VAL A 52 -10.58 12.02 -5.98
C VAL A 52 -11.09 11.97 -7.42
N TRP A 53 -11.93 12.93 -7.79
CA TRP A 53 -12.43 13.06 -9.17
C TRP A 53 -12.64 14.51 -9.58
N ASN A 54 -12.75 14.73 -10.88
CA ASN A 54 -13.17 15.98 -11.49
C ASN A 54 -14.55 15.77 -12.13
N GLU A 55 -15.55 16.51 -11.65
CA GLU A 55 -16.95 16.39 -12.09
C GLU A 55 -17.16 16.78 -13.56
N ASP A 56 -16.34 17.69 -14.09
CA ASP A 56 -16.49 18.23 -15.45
C ASP A 56 -15.93 17.28 -16.51
N THR A 57 -14.84 16.59 -16.19
CA THR A 57 -14.08 15.74 -17.12
C THR A 57 -14.32 14.25 -16.89
N GLY A 58 -14.87 13.86 -15.74
CA GLY A 58 -15.05 12.45 -15.34
C GLY A 58 -13.75 11.75 -14.95
N HIS A 59 -12.59 12.42 -14.99
CA HIS A 59 -11.33 11.82 -14.55
C HIS A 59 -11.33 11.57 -13.05
N PHE A 60 -10.81 10.42 -12.64
CA PHE A 60 -10.73 10.02 -11.24
C PHE A 60 -9.46 9.23 -10.93
N TYR A 61 -9.11 9.18 -9.64
CA TYR A 61 -8.01 8.34 -9.16
C TYR A 61 -8.20 7.96 -7.70
N GLY A 62 -7.83 6.72 -7.36
CA GLY A 62 -7.83 6.19 -6.01
C GLY A 62 -6.42 6.06 -5.44
N PHE A 63 -6.23 6.59 -4.23
CA PHE A 63 -5.01 6.43 -3.43
C PHE A 63 -5.31 5.45 -2.30
N PRO A 64 -4.94 4.17 -2.45
CA PRO A 64 -5.41 3.14 -1.53
C PRO A 64 -4.76 3.19 -0.15
N GLU A 65 -3.56 3.76 -0.08
CA GLU A 65 -2.87 3.97 1.17
C GLU A 65 -2.03 5.25 1.11
N LEU A 66 -2.35 6.19 1.98
CA LEU A 66 -1.57 7.38 2.27
C LEU A 66 -1.20 7.34 3.76
N LEU A 67 0.10 7.25 4.01
CA LEU A 67 0.67 7.26 5.36
C LEU A 67 0.88 8.72 5.79
N MET A 68 0.19 9.12 6.83
CA MET A 68 0.28 10.48 7.36
C MET A 68 0.83 10.47 8.78
N THR A 69 1.73 11.41 9.07
CA THR A 69 2.18 11.65 10.44
C THR A 69 0.98 11.97 11.33
N PRO A 70 0.83 11.30 12.50
CA PRO A 70 -0.27 11.53 13.42
C PRO A 70 -0.38 13.00 13.81
N SER A 71 -1.55 13.57 13.52
CA SER A 71 -1.89 14.94 13.87
C SER A 71 -3.39 15.15 13.69
N ASN A 72 -3.97 16.15 14.36
CA ASN A 72 -5.37 16.54 14.20
C ASN A 72 -5.72 16.96 12.76
N SER A 73 -4.71 17.31 11.94
CA SER A 73 -4.86 17.71 10.55
C SER A 73 -4.46 16.63 9.54
N SER A 74 -4.07 15.43 9.99
CA SER A 74 -3.59 14.33 9.16
C SER A 74 -4.58 13.94 8.04
N LYS A 75 -5.89 13.86 8.34
CA LYS A 75 -6.95 13.62 7.35
C LYS A 75 -6.97 14.69 6.25
N LYS A 76 -6.85 15.97 6.61
CA LYS A 76 -6.80 17.09 5.65
C LYS A 76 -5.52 17.07 4.82
N ALA A 77 -4.40 16.67 5.41
CA ALA A 77 -3.13 16.52 4.72
C ALA A 77 -3.18 15.39 3.69
N ALA A 78 -3.80 14.25 4.00
CA ALA A 78 -4.04 13.15 3.04
C ALA A 78 -4.84 13.63 1.82
N ILE A 79 -5.95 14.35 2.04
CA ILE A 79 -6.76 14.91 0.94
C ILE A 79 -5.93 15.85 0.07
N LYS A 80 -5.15 16.75 0.69
CA LYS A 80 -4.30 17.70 -0.04
C LYS A 80 -3.24 16.98 -0.88
N LEU A 81 -2.63 15.93 -0.35
CA LEU A 81 -1.66 15.10 -1.05
C LEU A 81 -2.32 14.39 -2.25
N ALA A 82 -3.45 13.72 -2.04
CA ALA A 82 -4.21 13.05 -3.10
C ALA A 82 -4.57 14.00 -4.25
N LYS A 83 -5.11 15.19 -3.94
CA LYS A 83 -5.45 16.19 -4.98
C LYS A 83 -4.23 16.70 -5.75
N LYS A 84 -3.08 16.84 -5.08
CA LYS A 84 -1.82 17.25 -5.72
C LYS A 84 -1.32 16.16 -6.66
N GLU A 85 -1.30 14.92 -6.20
CA GLU A 85 -0.84 13.77 -6.99
C GLU A 85 -1.76 13.51 -8.19
N PHE A 86 -3.07 13.63 -8.03
CA PHE A 86 -4.03 13.52 -9.13
C PHE A 86 -3.73 14.51 -10.26
N ARG A 87 -3.47 15.78 -9.92
CA ARG A 87 -3.05 16.77 -10.90
C ARG A 87 -1.71 16.42 -11.54
N ARG A 88 -0.75 15.92 -10.75
CA ARG A 88 0.56 15.52 -11.27
C ARG A 88 0.45 14.36 -12.26
N ILE A 89 -0.38 13.37 -11.97
CA ILE A 89 -0.63 12.20 -12.83
C ILE A 89 -1.24 12.65 -14.16
N GLY A 90 -2.33 13.42 -14.12
CA GLY A 90 -2.93 13.89 -15.37
C GLY A 90 -2.00 14.76 -16.19
N ASN A 91 -1.24 15.66 -15.56
CA ASN A 91 -0.28 16.50 -16.28
C ASN A 91 0.82 15.66 -16.97
N ALA A 92 1.23 14.53 -16.38
CA ALA A 92 2.18 13.62 -17.00
C ALA A 92 1.61 12.97 -18.27
N ASP A 93 0.28 12.78 -18.31
CA ASP A 93 -0.46 12.27 -19.47
C ASP A 93 -0.93 13.39 -20.42
N GLY A 94 -0.48 14.64 -20.21
CA GLY A 94 -0.86 15.81 -21.02
C GLY A 94 -2.26 16.36 -20.74
N LEU A 95 -2.90 15.94 -19.64
CA LEU A 95 -4.24 16.37 -19.22
C LEU A 95 -4.14 17.39 -18.07
N ASP A 96 -4.71 18.59 -18.23
CA ASP A 96 -4.81 19.55 -17.10
C ASP A 96 -6.01 19.20 -16.21
N ILE A 97 -5.83 18.17 -15.37
CA ILE A 97 -6.89 17.70 -14.46
C ILE A 97 -6.73 18.26 -13.04
N LYS A 98 -7.85 18.60 -12.43
CA LYS A 98 -7.90 19.07 -11.03
C LYS A 98 -9.08 18.43 -10.32
N ALA A 99 -8.85 17.86 -9.14
CA ALA A 99 -9.92 17.28 -8.35
C ALA A 99 -10.91 18.37 -7.90
N THR A 100 -12.18 18.25 -8.31
CA THR A 100 -13.27 19.08 -7.80
C THR A 100 -13.80 18.50 -6.49
N ASN A 101 -13.78 17.18 -6.35
CA ASN A 101 -14.39 16.49 -5.22
C ASN A 101 -13.56 15.28 -4.74
N HIS A 102 -13.95 14.67 -3.61
CA HIS A 102 -13.20 13.60 -2.96
C HIS A 102 -14.04 12.78 -1.97
N LEU A 103 -13.59 11.54 -1.71
CA LEU A 103 -14.00 10.67 -0.62
C LEU A 103 -12.76 10.25 0.19
N ILE A 104 -12.92 10.04 1.50
CA ILE A 104 -11.83 9.65 2.40
C ILE A 104 -12.32 8.74 3.52
N TRP A 105 -11.55 7.69 3.81
CA TRP A 105 -11.77 6.73 4.89
C TRP A 105 -10.44 6.22 5.44
N ASP A 106 -10.50 5.40 6.49
CA ASP A 106 -9.32 4.80 7.11
C ASP A 106 -8.70 3.76 6.17
N GLY A 107 -7.39 3.87 5.94
CA GLY A 107 -6.64 3.02 5.01
C GLY A 107 -6.26 1.67 5.60
N GLY A 108 -5.70 0.79 4.75
CA GLY A 108 -5.31 -0.58 5.14
C GLY A 108 -6.44 -1.62 4.98
N LEU A 109 -7.58 -1.21 4.44
CA LEU A 109 -8.69 -2.09 4.05
C LEU A 109 -8.86 -2.08 2.54
N ARG A 110 -9.09 -3.25 1.94
CA ARG A 110 -9.53 -3.36 0.55
C ARG A 110 -10.87 -2.68 0.39
N TYR A 111 -11.06 -1.93 -0.70
CA TYR A 111 -12.30 -1.23 -0.96
C TYR A 111 -12.68 -1.28 -2.44
N ILE A 112 -13.98 -1.09 -2.66
CA ILE A 112 -14.58 -0.91 -3.98
C ILE A 112 -15.20 0.48 -4.00
N VAL A 113 -14.94 1.23 -5.08
CA VAL A 113 -15.64 2.47 -5.42
C VAL A 113 -16.40 2.27 -6.72
N VAL A 114 -17.67 2.65 -6.71
CA VAL A 114 -18.50 2.72 -7.92
C VAL A 114 -18.98 4.14 -8.07
N MET A 115 -18.91 4.66 -9.28
CA MET A 115 -19.28 6.03 -9.57
C MET A 115 -20.24 6.09 -10.74
N GLY A 116 -21.11 7.09 -10.76
CA GLY A 116 -21.92 7.38 -11.93
C GLY A 116 -22.47 8.79 -11.90
N THR A 117 -23.14 9.18 -12.98
CA THR A 117 -23.81 10.48 -13.07
C THR A 117 -25.24 10.32 -12.57
N ASN A 118 -25.60 10.98 -11.48
CA ASN A 118 -26.93 10.88 -10.90
C ASN A 118 -28.01 11.35 -11.88
N LYS A 119 -29.02 10.51 -12.10
CA LYS A 119 -30.10 10.72 -13.10
C LYS A 119 -30.93 11.98 -12.84
N LYS A 120 -31.05 12.39 -11.57
CA LYS A 120 -31.87 13.53 -11.16
C LYS A 120 -31.08 14.83 -11.16
N THR A 121 -29.84 14.79 -10.72
CA THR A 121 -29.04 16.01 -10.50
C THR A 121 -28.04 16.29 -11.60
N GLY A 122 -27.72 15.29 -12.43
CA GLY A 122 -26.66 15.37 -13.43
C GLY A 122 -25.25 15.44 -12.85
N LYS A 123 -25.09 15.26 -11.53
CA LYS A 123 -23.81 15.33 -10.83
C LYS A 123 -23.22 13.94 -10.62
N TRP A 124 -21.89 13.87 -10.58
CA TRP A 124 -21.21 12.64 -10.22
C TRP A 124 -21.45 12.27 -8.76
N GLU A 125 -21.83 11.02 -8.52
CA GLU A 125 -21.94 10.40 -7.21
C GLU A 125 -21.04 9.18 -7.14
N ALA A 126 -20.47 8.95 -5.95
CA ALA A 126 -19.59 7.82 -5.70
C ALA A 126 -20.07 7.05 -4.45
N PHE A 127 -20.03 5.73 -4.55
CA PHE A 127 -20.47 4.78 -3.53
C PHE A 127 -19.29 3.87 -3.16
N THR A 128 -19.15 3.54 -1.88
CA THR A 128 -18.03 2.71 -1.41
C THR A 128 -18.48 1.55 -0.53
N LYS A 129 -17.72 0.45 -0.58
CA LYS A 129 -17.79 -0.68 0.34
C LYS A 129 -16.38 -1.15 0.71
N PHE A 130 -16.25 -1.65 1.93
CA PHE A 130 -15.07 -2.39 2.37
C PHE A 130 -15.19 -3.83 1.91
N GLU A 131 -14.02 -4.46 1.73
CA GLU A 131 -13.85 -5.83 1.26
C GLU A 131 -14.25 -6.00 -0.21
N VAL A 132 -13.32 -6.58 -0.98
CA VAL A 132 -13.54 -6.87 -2.40
C VAL A 132 -14.07 -8.29 -2.50
N ASP A 133 -15.38 -8.43 -2.44
CA ASP A 133 -16.11 -9.68 -2.65
C ASP A 133 -17.29 -9.49 -3.61
N ASP A 134 -17.77 -10.59 -4.19
CA ASP A 134 -18.81 -10.59 -5.22
C ASP A 134 -20.15 -10.00 -4.73
N GLU A 135 -20.44 -10.08 -3.43
CA GLU A 135 -21.68 -9.56 -2.84
C GLU A 135 -21.61 -8.04 -2.72
N ASN A 136 -20.53 -7.51 -2.16
CA ASN A 136 -20.28 -6.08 -2.04
C ASN A 136 -20.17 -5.40 -3.41
N ILE A 137 -19.56 -6.07 -4.41
CA ILE A 137 -19.57 -5.60 -5.79
C ILE A 137 -21.02 -5.46 -6.28
N LYS A 138 -21.83 -6.54 -6.20
CA LYS A 138 -23.23 -6.51 -6.66
C LYS A 138 -24.05 -5.43 -5.98
N ILE A 139 -23.91 -5.27 -4.66
CA ILE A 139 -24.61 -4.23 -3.88
C ILE A 139 -24.28 -2.84 -4.44
N LEU A 140 -23.00 -2.57 -4.71
CA LEU A 140 -22.59 -1.27 -5.24
C LEU A 140 -23.03 -1.05 -6.69
N ILE A 141 -22.95 -2.08 -7.55
CA ILE A 141 -23.45 -1.99 -8.95
C ILE A 141 -24.93 -1.63 -8.94
N ASN A 142 -25.72 -2.35 -8.15
CA ASN A 142 -27.17 -2.14 -8.09
C ASN A 142 -27.48 -0.74 -7.56
N LYS A 143 -26.81 -0.32 -6.49
CA LYS A 143 -26.99 1.01 -5.91
C LYS A 143 -26.66 2.14 -6.88
N CYS A 144 -25.56 2.00 -7.64
CA CYS A 144 -25.23 2.95 -8.68
C CYS A 144 -26.28 2.92 -9.80
N SER A 145 -26.66 1.73 -10.28
CA SER A 145 -27.62 1.59 -11.39
C SER A 145 -29.02 2.12 -11.06
N GLU A 146 -29.44 2.07 -9.79
CA GLU A 146 -30.71 2.63 -9.31
C GLU A 146 -30.74 4.16 -9.43
N THR A 147 -29.62 4.83 -9.19
CA THR A 147 -29.56 6.28 -8.97
C THR A 147 -28.81 7.04 -10.07
N CYS A 148 -27.93 6.36 -10.81
CA CYS A 148 -26.97 6.95 -11.73
C CYS A 148 -26.96 6.26 -13.10
N ASP A 149 -26.52 7.00 -14.11
CA ASP A 149 -26.14 6.52 -15.44
C ASP A 149 -24.61 6.44 -15.57
N ASN A 150 -24.11 5.70 -16.56
CA ASN A 150 -22.68 5.54 -16.87
C ASN A 150 -21.84 5.09 -15.65
N CYS A 151 -22.31 4.04 -14.96
CA CYS A 151 -21.62 3.54 -13.78
C CYS A 151 -20.25 2.92 -14.12
N ASP A 152 -19.19 3.41 -13.49
CA ASP A 152 -17.80 2.94 -13.64
C ASP A 152 -17.20 2.49 -12.30
N PHE A 153 -16.20 1.60 -12.39
CA PHE A 153 -15.70 0.79 -11.27
C PHE A 153 -14.22 1.00 -11.03
N SER A 154 -13.84 1.15 -9.76
CA SER A 154 -12.44 1.15 -9.34
C SER A 154 -12.31 0.50 -7.98
N TRP A 155 -11.33 -0.39 -7.80
CA TRP A 155 -11.04 -1.01 -6.50
C TRP A 155 -9.55 -0.93 -6.21
N SER A 156 -9.19 -1.04 -4.92
CA SER A 156 -7.81 -1.26 -4.51
C SER A 156 -7.58 -2.70 -4.05
N ASN A 157 -6.44 -3.25 -4.45
CA ASN A 157 -5.94 -4.54 -3.95
C ASN A 157 -5.37 -4.45 -2.53
#